data_AF-D9WDC4-F1
#
_entry.id   AF-D9WDC4-F1
#
_cell.length_a   1.000
_cell.length_b   1.000
_cell.length_c   1.000
_cell.angle_alpha   90.00
_cell.angle_beta   90.00
_cell.angle_gamma   90.00
#
_symmetry.space_group_name_H-M   'P 1'
#
loop_
_entity.id
_entity.type
_entity.pdbx_description
1 polymer ?
#
loop_
_entity_poly.entity_id
_entity_poly.type
_entity_poly.pdbx_seq_one_letter_code
_entity_poly.pdbx_strand_id
1 'polypeptide(L)'
;MNGLRLLPWSSPEGKPCYLSTDDDNSRLSRKADEIEALQLDMGSQLLGHASALLDDEKAGNGELRFLACRLSEALTDALRIAESRGGRLLEHDVSAE
;
A
#
# COMPACT_ATOMS: atom_id res chain seq x y z
N MET A 1 -5.28 -0.51 24.96
CA MET A 1 -3.92 -0.69 24.40
C MET A 1 -4.06 -0.31 22.95
N ASN A 2 -3.58 0.87 22.55
CA ASN A 2 -3.57 1.27 21.15
C ASN A 2 -2.89 0.18 20.34
N GLY A 3 -3.59 -0.32 19.34
CA GLY A 3 -3.11 -1.48 18.60
C GLY A 3 -2.01 -1.08 17.65
N LEU A 4 -1.23 -2.08 17.27
CA LEU A 4 -0.06 -1.91 16.46
C LEU A 4 -0.49 -1.47 15.05
N ARG A 5 -0.12 -0.26 14.63
CA ARG A 5 -0.36 0.21 13.27
C ARG A 5 0.61 -0.50 12.30
N LEU A 6 0.07 -1.25 11.34
CA LEU A 6 0.85 -1.76 10.21
C LEU A 6 1.38 -0.60 9.35
N LEU A 7 2.66 -0.58 9.05
CA LEU A 7 3.31 0.45 8.22
C LEU A 7 3.29 0.05 6.74
N PRO A 8 3.26 1.02 5.81
CA PRO A 8 3.21 0.75 4.37
C PRO A 8 4.54 0.26 3.78
N TRP A 9 5.61 0.26 4.58
CA TRP A 9 6.91 -0.31 4.23
C TRP A 9 7.23 -1.55 5.07
N SER A 10 8.07 -2.41 4.49
CA SER A 10 8.62 -3.59 5.16
C SER A 10 10.01 -3.31 5.71
N SER A 11 10.51 -4.23 6.54
CA SER A 11 11.93 -4.27 6.90
C SER A 11 12.78 -4.59 5.66
N PRO A 12 14.11 -4.36 5.71
CA PRO A 12 15.01 -4.77 4.62
C PRO A 12 14.91 -6.26 4.25
N GLU A 13 14.50 -7.11 5.19
CA GLU A 13 14.28 -8.55 5.01
C GLU A 13 12.86 -8.88 4.50
N GLY A 14 12.04 -7.87 4.19
CA GLY A 14 10.69 -8.02 3.65
C GLY A 14 9.61 -8.31 4.70
N LYS A 15 9.92 -8.20 6.00
CA LYS A 15 8.93 -8.47 7.07
C LYS A 15 8.01 -7.26 7.28
N PRO A 16 6.72 -7.47 7.59
CA PRO A 16 5.82 -6.38 7.96
C PRO A 16 6.38 -5.58 9.16
N CYS A 17 6.31 -4.25 9.08
CA CYS A 17 6.71 -3.36 10.17
C CYS A 17 5.47 -2.79 10.87
N TYR A 18 5.53 -2.67 12.19
CA TYR A 18 4.44 -2.13 13.00
C TYR A 18 4.91 -0.95 13.84
N LEU A 19 4.02 0.02 14.04
CA LEU A 19 4.21 1.16 14.92
C LEU A 19 3.30 1.01 16.13
N SER A 20 3.91 0.98 17.32
CA SER A 20 3.20 1.16 18.59
C SER A 20 3.19 2.65 18.92
N THR A 21 2.01 3.29 18.92
CA THR A 21 1.88 4.69 19.30
C THR A 21 0.52 4.97 19.92
N ASP A 22 0.51 5.85 20.93
CA ASP A 22 -0.72 6.33 21.57
C ASP A 22 -1.33 7.53 20.83
N ASP A 23 -0.65 8.05 19.79
CA ASP A 23 -1.07 9.20 18.99
C ASP A 23 -1.06 8.88 17.48
N ASP A 24 -2.25 8.77 16.90
CA ASP A 24 -2.42 8.55 15.46
C ASP A 24 -1.93 9.72 14.60
N ASN A 25 -1.67 10.89 15.18
CA ASN A 25 -1.08 12.05 14.49
C ASN A 25 0.44 12.18 14.69
N SER A 26 1.08 11.16 15.26
CA SER A 26 2.52 11.14 15.44
C SER A 26 3.25 11.40 14.12
N ARG A 27 4.49 11.89 14.20
CA ARG A 27 5.30 12.17 13.01
C ARG A 27 5.44 10.93 12.10
N LEU A 28 5.50 9.74 12.69
CA LEU A 28 5.65 8.50 11.93
C LEU A 28 4.31 8.05 11.33
N SER A 29 3.19 8.26 12.03
CA SER A 29 1.84 8.02 11.49
C SER A 29 1.56 8.89 10.27
N ARG A 30 1.85 10.20 10.35
CA ARG A 30 1.74 11.10 9.18
C ARG A 30 2.64 10.67 8.03
N LYS A 31 3.85 10.19 8.35
CA LYS A 31 4.77 9.68 7.31
C LYS A 31 4.24 8.41 6.65
N ALA A 32 3.59 7.54 7.43
CA ALA A 32 2.87 6.40 6.89
C ALA A 32 1.74 6.85 5.95
N ASP A 33 0.91 7.81 6.35
CA ASP A 33 -0.16 8.33 5.49
C ASP A 33 0.37 8.92 4.17
N GLU A 34 1.47 9.69 4.21
CA GLU A 34 2.14 10.21 3.01
C GLU A 34 2.60 9.08 2.06
N ILE A 35 3.18 8.01 2.60
CA ILE A 35 3.68 6.89 1.80
C ILE A 35 2.52 6.05 1.26
N GLU A 36 1.48 5.80 2.05
CA GLU A 36 0.25 5.15 1.58
C GLU A 36 -0.33 5.92 0.38
N ALA A 37 -0.42 7.26 0.48
CA ALA A 37 -0.93 8.11 -0.60
C ALA A 37 -0.04 8.04 -1.86
N LEU A 38 1.28 8.09 -1.69
CA LEU A 38 2.23 8.00 -2.80
C LEU A 38 2.14 6.64 -3.51
N GLN A 39 2.07 5.53 -2.78
CA GLN A 39 1.95 4.19 -3.37
C GLN A 39 0.65 4.04 -4.16
N LEU A 40 -0.48 4.56 -3.64
CA LEU A 40 -1.76 4.53 -4.35
C LEU A 40 -1.73 5.38 -5.62
N ASP A 41 -1.10 6.55 -5.58
CA ASP A 41 -0.93 7.41 -6.76
C ASP A 41 -0.06 6.72 -7.83
N MET A 42 1.07 6.14 -7.42
CA MET A 42 1.92 5.33 -8.32
C MET A 42 1.15 4.15 -8.93
N GLY A 43 0.32 3.47 -8.14
CA GLY A 43 -0.56 2.41 -8.61
C GLY A 43 -1.56 2.90 -9.66
N SER A 44 -2.17 4.07 -9.42
CA SER A 44 -3.08 4.71 -10.39
C SER A 44 -2.39 5.06 -11.70
N GLN A 45 -1.18 5.63 -11.64
CA GLN A 45 -0.38 5.92 -12.84
C GLN A 45 -0.01 4.64 -13.60
N LEU A 46 0.37 3.58 -12.87
CA LEU A 46 0.69 2.28 -13.46
C LEU A 46 -0.50 1.66 -14.18
N LEU A 47 -1.72 1.80 -13.65
CA LEU A 47 -2.94 1.34 -14.34
C LEU A 47 -3.14 2.07 -15.67
N GLY A 48 -2.85 3.37 -15.74
CA GLY A 48 -2.87 4.13 -17.00
C GLY A 48 -1.89 3.57 -18.03
N HIS A 49 -0.66 3.26 -17.60
CA HIS A 49 0.33 2.59 -18.47
C HIS A 49 -0.09 1.17 -18.86
N ALA A 50 -0.72 0.44 -17.95
CA ALA A 50 -1.22 -0.92 -18.20
C ALA A 50 -2.26 -0.91 -19.32
N SER A 51 -3.24 0.00 -19.25
CA SER A 51 -4.26 0.14 -20.29
C SER A 51 -3.63 0.42 -21.66
N ALA A 52 -2.71 1.39 -21.73
CA ALA A 52 -2.04 1.74 -22.98
C ALA A 52 -1.23 0.58 -23.59
N LEU A 53 -0.54 -0.21 -22.76
CA LEU A 53 0.25 -1.35 -23.23
C LEU A 53 -0.63 -2.55 -23.63
N LEU A 54 -1.73 -2.79 -22.92
CA LEU A 54 -2.67 -3.86 -23.25
C LEU A 54 -3.44 -3.58 -24.54
N ASP A 55 -3.65 -2.31 -24.89
CA ASP A 55 -4.27 -1.89 -26.15
C ASP A 55 -3.30 -1.98 -27.35
N ASP A 56 -1.99 -2.12 -27.12
CA ASP A 56 -0.99 -2.27 -28.19
C ASP A 56 -0.83 -3.75 -28.59
N GLU A 57 -1.41 -4.12 -29.74
CA GLU A 57 -1.31 -5.46 -30.32
C GLU A 57 0.15 -5.89 -30.62
N LYS A 58 1.10 -4.95 -30.66
CA LYS A 58 2.52 -5.23 -30.89
C LYS A 58 3.30 -5.45 -29.59
N ALA A 59 2.68 -5.28 -28.43
CA ALA A 59 3.33 -5.46 -27.15
C ALA A 59 3.93 -6.87 -27.03
N GLY A 60 5.22 -6.93 -26.70
CA GLY A 60 5.94 -8.19 -26.58
C GLY A 60 5.67 -8.90 -25.25
N ASN A 61 5.87 -10.22 -25.23
CA ASN A 61 5.76 -11.03 -24.00
C ASN A 61 6.63 -10.52 -22.84
N GLY A 62 7.78 -9.92 -23.14
CA GLY A 62 8.66 -9.33 -22.12
C GLY A 62 8.07 -8.09 -21.46
N GLU A 63 7.42 -7.22 -22.24
CA GLU A 63 6.77 -6.01 -21.75
C GLU A 63 5.53 -6.37 -20.93
N LEU A 64 4.73 -7.33 -21.40
CA LEU A 64 3.58 -7.85 -20.66
C LEU A 64 4.00 -8.53 -19.35
N ARG A 65 5.10 -9.28 -19.34
CA ARG A 65 5.63 -9.90 -18.10
C ARG A 65 6.14 -8.84 -17.14
N PHE A 66 6.85 -7.82 -17.62
CA PHE A 66 7.28 -6.70 -16.80
C PHE A 66 6.07 -5.98 -16.19
N LEU A 67 5.06 -5.65 -17.00
CA LEU A 67 3.82 -5.03 -16.56
C LEU A 67 3.14 -5.88 -15.46
N ALA A 68 3.01 -7.18 -15.66
CA ALA A 68 2.41 -8.09 -14.69
C ALA A 68 3.16 -8.11 -13.35
N CYS A 69 4.50 -8.06 -13.36
CA CYS A 69 5.30 -7.92 -12.14
C CYS A 69 5.00 -6.59 -11.42
N ARG A 70 5.01 -5.47 -12.16
CA ARG A 70 4.74 -4.14 -11.58
C ARG A 70 3.32 -4.06 -10.99
N LEU A 71 2.33 -4.62 -11.68
CA LEU A 71 0.95 -4.66 -11.20
C LEU A 71 0.82 -5.52 -9.94
N SER A 72 1.54 -6.64 -9.87
CA SER A 72 1.57 -7.51 -8.68
C SER A 72 2.19 -6.82 -7.47
N GLU A 73 3.25 -6.04 -7.67
CA GLU A 73 3.87 -5.21 -6.62
C GLU A 73 2.87 -4.14 -6.13
N ALA A 74 2.27 -3.37 -7.05
CA ALA A 74 1.31 -2.32 -6.70
C ALA A 74 0.07 -2.87 -5.99
N LEU A 75 -0.42 -4.05 -6.38
CA LEU A 75 -1.53 -4.71 -5.71
C LEU A 75 -1.16 -5.16 -4.29
N THR A 76 0.06 -5.67 -4.11
CA THR A 76 0.57 -6.05 -2.78
C THR A 76 0.60 -4.83 -1.85
N ASP A 77 1.07 -3.69 -2.35
CA ASP A 77 1.07 -2.42 -1.61
C ASP A 77 -0.35 -1.98 -1.27
N ALA A 78 -1.27 -2.00 -2.24
CA ALA A 78 -2.68 -1.62 -2.02
C ALA A 78 -3.37 -2.50 -0.95
N LEU A 79 -3.12 -3.82 -0.96
CA LEU A 79 -3.66 -4.73 0.05
C LEU A 79 -3.11 -4.43 1.45
N ARG A 80 -1.81 -4.16 1.57
CA ARG A 80 -1.19 -3.75 2.84
C ARG A 80 -1.79 -2.44 3.37
N ILE A 81 -2.02 -1.47 2.50
CA ILE A 81 -2.64 -0.20 2.86
C ILE A 81 -4.08 -0.42 3.34
N ALA A 82 -4.85 -1.27 2.64
CA ALA A 82 -6.22 -1.61 3.03
C ALA A 82 -6.27 -2.30 4.40
N GLU A 83 -5.37 -3.25 4.68
CA GLU A 83 -5.24 -3.89 5.98
C GLU A 83 -4.88 -2.88 7.09
N SER A 84 -3.88 -2.03 6.83
CA SER A 84 -3.45 -0.99 7.76
C SER A 84 -4.58 -0.01 8.10
N ARG A 85 -5.36 0.43 7.10
CA ARG A 85 -6.52 1.31 7.31
C ARG A 85 -7.66 0.59 8.03
N GLY A 86 -7.92 -0.67 7.68
CA GLY A 86 -8.96 -1.49 8.31
C GLY A 86 -8.70 -1.72 9.80
N GLY A 87 -7.46 -2.00 10.18
CA GLY A 87 -7.06 -2.14 11.59
C GLY A 87 -7.37 -0.88 12.42
N ARG A 88 -7.08 0.31 11.86
CA ARG A 88 -7.36 1.59 12.53
C ARG A 88 -8.86 1.87 12.72
N LEU A 89 -9.71 1.42 11.80
CA LEU A 89 -11.17 1.57 11.94
C LEU A 89 -11.72 0.68 13.07
N LEU A 90 -11.25 -0.58 13.15
CA LEU A 90 -11.69 -1.53 14.18
C LEU A 90 -11.25 -1.11 15.58
N GLU A 91 -10.07 -0.50 15.73
CA GLU A 91 -9.61 0.02 17.02
C GLU A 91 -10.45 1.20 17.53
N HIS A 92 -10.94 2.03 16.62
CA HIS A 92 -11.79 3.16 16.96
C HIS A 92 -13.18 2.72 17.42
N ASP A 93 -13.76 1.67 16.81
CA ASP A 93 -15.04 1.10 17.25
C ASP A 93 -14.96 0.47 18.64
N VAL A 94 -13.89 -0.29 18.94
CA VAL A 94 -13.71 -0.94 20.25
C VAL A 94 -13.43 0.07 21.38
N SER A 95 -12.96 1.27 21.05
CA SER A 95 -12.72 2.35 22.03
C SER A 95 -13.95 3.23 22.29
N ALA A 96 -15.05 3.04 21.54
CA ALA A 96 -16.30 3.78 21.65
C ALA A 96 -17.40 3.06 22.45
N GLU A 97 -17.15 1.82 22.90
CA GLU A 97 -17.98 1.02 23.83
C GLU A 97 -17.41 1.00 25.26
#